data_AF-A0A239LXW2-F1
#
_entry.id   AF-A0A239LXW2-F1
#
_cell.length_a   1.000
_cell.length_b   1.000
_cell.length_c   1.000
_cell.angle_alpha   90.00
_cell.angle_beta   90.00
_cell.angle_gamma   90.00
#
_symmetry.space_group_name_H-M   'P 1'
#
loop_
_entity.id
_entity.type
_entity.pdbx_description
1 polymer ?
#
loop_
_entity_poly.entity_id
_entity_poly.type
_entity_poly.pdbx_seq_one_letter_code
_entity_poly.pdbx_strand_id
1 'polypeptide(L)'
;MPEIAPRQLILTLYGLYARDERNWLSVASVVKLLSDVDVDPAAVRSSISRLKRRGVLEALKVERTAGYSLSPGALELLREGDVRIFSHPRARLADGFVLVVFSIPESERDRRHALRSTLGEMGFGTAAPGVWVAPGTLHEHAVRTVERMGLTGYVDLFIAHHRAFGDLRERVAEWWDLDAIESEYNEFVCRFQDAPKRFAAAADGPKTAFEIYVPMLTEWRRLPYRDPGLPFELLPEGWIGSRAENLFADLDALLRRPAREHAIRTIHS
;
A
#
# COMPACT_ATOMS: atom_id res chain seq x y z
N MET A 1 19.07 6.92 -3.20
CA MET A 1 17.73 6.27 -3.22
C MET A 1 16.90 6.84 -2.10
N PRO A 2 15.58 7.07 -2.27
CA PRO A 2 14.78 7.72 -1.25
C PRO A 2 14.66 6.83 0.00
N GLU A 3 14.98 7.42 1.14
CA GLU A 3 14.85 6.81 2.45
C GLU A 3 13.37 6.54 2.78
N ILE A 4 13.04 5.35 3.30
CA ILE A 4 11.65 5.04 3.68
C ILE A 4 11.28 5.95 4.84
N ALA A 5 10.22 6.75 4.67
CA ALA A 5 9.81 7.67 5.71
C ALA A 5 9.43 6.88 6.99
N PRO A 6 9.91 7.25 8.19
CA PRO A 6 9.64 6.50 9.42
C PRO A 6 8.15 6.30 9.70
N ARG A 7 7.29 7.25 9.31
CA ARG A 7 5.83 7.12 9.40
C ARG A 7 5.28 5.89 8.67
N GLN A 8 5.86 5.52 7.52
CA GLN A 8 5.41 4.38 6.72
C GLN A 8 5.82 3.07 7.39
N LEU A 9 7.05 2.99 7.90
CA LEU A 9 7.52 1.85 8.68
C LEU A 9 6.68 1.65 9.93
N ILE A 10 6.35 2.73 10.66
CA ILE A 10 5.45 2.66 11.82
C ILE A 10 4.10 2.05 11.41
N LEU A 11 3.48 2.53 10.33
CA LEU A 11 2.19 1.97 9.89
C LEU A 11 2.30 0.49 9.49
N THR A 12 3.42 0.07 8.92
CA THR A 12 3.69 -1.34 8.61
C THR A 12 3.85 -2.17 9.89
N LEU A 13 4.59 -1.69 10.90
CA LEU A 13 4.71 -2.38 12.20
C LEU A 13 3.36 -2.54 12.89
N TYR A 14 2.53 -1.49 12.90
CA TYR A 14 1.21 -1.56 13.48
C TYR A 14 0.28 -2.50 12.71
N GLY A 15 0.34 -2.48 11.37
CA GLY A 15 -0.43 -3.39 10.52
C GLY A 15 -0.05 -4.85 10.75
N LEU A 16 1.25 -5.14 10.86
CA LEU A 16 1.78 -6.49 11.04
C LEU A 16 1.62 -7.04 12.46
N TYR A 17 1.94 -6.25 13.47
CA TYR A 17 2.21 -6.79 14.82
C TYR A 17 1.23 -6.25 15.87
N ALA A 18 0.84 -4.98 15.80
CA ALA A 18 -0.01 -4.41 16.85
C ALA A 18 -1.37 -5.12 16.94
N ARG A 19 -1.92 -5.63 15.84
CA ARG A 19 -3.25 -6.26 15.82
C ARG A 19 -3.32 -7.53 16.66
N ASP A 20 -2.27 -8.35 16.62
CA ASP A 20 -2.13 -9.54 17.47
C ASP A 20 -1.85 -9.16 18.93
N GLU A 21 -1.36 -7.94 19.15
CA GLU A 21 -1.02 -7.34 20.45
C GLU A 21 -2.11 -6.36 20.93
N ARG A 22 -3.39 -6.73 20.74
CA ARG A 22 -4.56 -5.94 21.19
C ARG A 22 -4.59 -4.51 20.63
N ASN A 23 -4.11 -4.35 19.40
CA ASN A 23 -3.96 -3.06 18.71
C ASN A 23 -3.08 -2.07 19.48
N TRP A 24 -2.05 -2.51 20.21
CA TRP A 24 -1.23 -1.63 21.03
C TRP A 24 0.26 -1.96 20.94
N LEU A 25 1.10 -0.94 20.89
CA LEU A 25 2.55 -1.06 21.02
C LEU A 25 3.12 0.02 21.93
N SER A 26 4.08 -0.34 22.78
CA SER A 26 4.83 0.62 23.59
C SER A 26 5.75 1.48 22.71
N VAL A 27 6.02 2.73 23.13
CA VAL A 27 6.98 3.59 22.41
C VAL A 27 8.37 2.98 22.40
N ALA A 28 8.77 2.31 23.48
CA ALA A 28 10.08 1.67 23.60
C ALA A 28 10.23 0.53 22.59
N SER A 29 9.22 -0.33 22.45
CA SER A 29 9.20 -1.43 21.49
C SER A 29 9.27 -0.91 20.05
N VAL A 30 8.48 0.11 19.70
CA VAL A 30 8.51 0.72 18.35
C VAL A 30 9.89 1.33 18.05
N VAL A 31 10.51 2.01 19.02
CA VAL A 31 11.86 2.57 18.85
C VAL A 31 12.87 1.45 18.65
N LYS A 32 12.87 0.41 19.49
CA LYS A 32 13.81 -0.72 19.40
C LYS A 32 13.70 -1.45 18.06
N LEU A 33 12.47 -1.78 17.64
CA LEU A 33 12.19 -2.39 16.35
C LEU A 33 12.67 -1.53 15.18
N LEU A 34 12.43 -0.22 15.21
CA LEU A 34 12.85 0.66 14.12
C LEU A 34 14.34 0.99 14.13
N SER A 35 15.03 0.84 15.26
CA SER A 35 16.49 0.89 15.30
C SER A 35 17.14 -0.32 14.62
N ASP A 36 16.49 -1.49 14.60
CA ASP A 36 17.00 -2.65 13.84
C ASP A 36 16.99 -2.39 12.32
N VAL A 37 16.12 -1.50 11.83
CA VAL A 37 16.06 -1.07 10.42
C VAL A 37 16.72 0.30 10.21
N ASP A 38 17.70 0.65 11.04
CA ASP A 38 18.55 1.85 10.95
C ASP A 38 17.80 3.20 11.03
N VAL A 39 16.63 3.25 11.68
CA VAL A 39 15.90 4.51 11.89
C VAL A 39 16.27 5.15 13.23
N ASP A 40 16.65 6.42 13.16
CA ASP A 40 16.97 7.23 14.33
C ASP A 40 15.82 7.28 15.37
N PRO A 41 16.08 7.00 16.66
CA PRO A 41 15.07 7.04 17.72
C PRO A 41 14.32 8.37 17.87
N ALA A 42 14.96 9.52 17.60
CA ALA A 42 14.28 10.81 17.65
C ALA A 42 13.33 10.98 16.44
N ALA A 43 13.72 10.51 15.26
CA ALA A 43 12.87 10.48 14.07
C ALA A 43 11.63 9.58 14.26
N VAL A 44 11.76 8.44 14.95
CA VAL A 44 10.64 7.57 15.33
C VAL A 44 9.65 8.31 16.22
N ARG A 45 10.12 8.88 17.34
CA ARG A 45 9.26 9.60 18.31
C ARG A 45 8.57 10.80 17.66
N SER A 46 9.29 11.54 16.83
CA SER A 46 8.75 12.66 16.05
C SER A 46 7.64 12.21 15.09
N SER A 47 7.81 11.06 14.45
CA SER A 47 6.81 10.48 13.54
C SER A 47 5.58 9.95 14.26
N ILE A 48 5.74 9.31 15.43
CA ILE A 48 4.64 8.90 16.30
C ILE A 48 3.81 10.14 16.72
N SER A 49 4.47 11.21 17.16
CA SER A 49 3.79 12.47 17.53
C SER A 49 2.99 13.06 16.37
N ARG A 50 3.54 13.04 15.15
CA ARG A 50 2.82 13.46 13.93
C ARG A 50 1.60 12.58 13.63
N LEU A 51 1.75 11.26 13.71
CA LEU A 51 0.65 10.31 13.48
C LEU A 51 -0.47 10.48 14.52
N LYS A 52 -0.11 10.73 15.78
CA LYS A 52 -1.06 11.09 16.84
C LYS A 52 -1.82 12.36 16.51
N ARG A 53 -1.12 13.44 16.15
CA ARG A 53 -1.74 14.73 15.79
C ARG A 53 -2.69 14.63 14.60
N ARG A 54 -2.46 13.66 13.69
CA ARG A 54 -3.31 13.38 12.54
C ARG A 54 -4.47 12.43 12.85
N GLY A 55 -4.65 11.99 14.10
CA GLY A 55 -5.72 11.05 14.49
C GLY A 55 -5.51 9.61 13.99
N VAL A 56 -4.30 9.27 13.53
CA VAL A 56 -3.98 7.91 13.06
C VAL A 56 -3.62 7.01 14.24
N LEU A 57 -2.94 7.57 15.24
CA LEU A 57 -2.60 6.90 16.49
C LEU A 57 -3.31 7.55 17.67
N GLU A 58 -3.79 6.73 18.60
CA GLU A 58 -4.41 7.15 19.86
C GLU A 58 -3.51 6.77 21.02
N ALA A 59 -3.37 7.66 22.00
CA ALA A 59 -2.54 7.40 23.16
C ALA A 59 -3.27 6.44 24.11
N LEU A 60 -2.62 5.32 24.46
CA LEU A 60 -3.18 4.33 25.36
C LEU A 60 -2.10 3.87 26.36
N LYS A 61 -2.48 3.78 27.63
CA LYS A 61 -1.62 3.22 28.68
C LYS A 61 -2.09 1.81 29.02
N VAL A 62 -1.20 0.84 28.91
CA VAL A 62 -1.43 -0.55 29.30
C VAL A 62 -0.44 -0.85 30.44
N GLU A 63 -0.95 -1.30 31.59
CA GLU A 63 -0.12 -1.70 32.75
C GLU A 63 0.97 -0.66 33.13
N ARG A 64 0.59 0.62 33.12
CA ARG A 64 1.46 1.80 33.41
C ARG A 64 2.49 2.13 32.32
N THR A 65 2.62 1.33 31.28
CA THR A 65 3.46 1.60 30.13
C THR A 65 2.72 2.48 29.12
N ALA A 66 3.37 3.57 28.69
CA ALA A 66 2.82 4.44 27.65
C ALA A 66 3.04 3.83 26.26
N GLY A 67 1.98 3.77 25.48
CA GLY A 67 2.02 3.34 24.09
C GLY A 67 0.95 4.01 23.26
N TYR A 68 0.76 3.48 22.06
CA TYR A 68 -0.25 3.96 21.13
C TYR A 68 -0.98 2.78 20.50
N SER A 69 -2.21 3.05 20.08
CA SER A 69 -3.04 2.15 19.28
C SER A 69 -3.39 2.82 17.95
N LEU A 70 -3.70 2.04 16.91
CA LEU A 70 -4.35 2.61 15.73
C LEU A 70 -5.75 3.09 16.11
N SER A 71 -6.18 4.24 15.60
CA SER A 71 -7.58 4.65 15.71
C SER A 71 -8.49 3.66 14.96
N PRO A 72 -9.79 3.57 15.30
CA PRO A 72 -10.73 2.67 14.63
C PRO A 72 -10.72 2.86 13.09
N GLY A 73 -10.72 4.10 12.61
CA GLY A 73 -10.68 4.40 11.17
C GLY A 73 -9.34 4.02 10.52
N ALA A 74 -8.21 4.18 11.21
CA ALA A 74 -6.91 3.73 10.70
C ALA A 74 -6.83 2.20 10.62
N LEU A 75 -7.45 1.49 11.56
CA LEU A 75 -7.52 0.02 11.55
C LEU A 75 -8.35 -0.50 10.38
N GLU A 76 -9.49 0.13 10.10
CA GLU A 76 -10.34 -0.21 8.95
C GLU A 76 -9.61 0.01 7.62
N LEU A 77 -8.98 1.17 7.45
CA LEU A 77 -8.18 1.48 6.25
C LEU A 77 -7.04 0.48 6.03
N LEU A 78 -6.36 0.05 7.10
CA LEU A 78 -5.31 -0.95 6.96
C LEU A 78 -5.86 -2.33 6.61
N ARG A 79 -7.03 -2.73 7.15
CA ARG A 79 -7.68 -4.00 6.79
C ARG A 79 -8.11 -4.02 5.32
N GLU A 80 -8.68 -2.92 4.84
CA GLU A 80 -8.99 -2.75 3.41
C GLU A 80 -7.73 -2.88 2.55
N GLY A 81 -6.61 -2.31 3.01
CA GLY A 81 -5.34 -2.38 2.31
C GLY A 81 -4.68 -3.75 2.30
N ASP A 82 -4.79 -4.53 3.37
CA ASP A 82 -4.14 -5.85 3.43
C ASP A 82 -4.63 -6.80 2.34
N VAL A 83 -5.93 -6.77 2.02
CA VAL A 83 -6.49 -7.57 0.92
C VAL A 83 -5.77 -7.26 -0.38
N ARG A 84 -5.48 -5.97 -0.64
CA ARG A 84 -4.77 -5.54 -1.85
C ARG A 84 -3.29 -5.90 -1.80
N ILE A 85 -2.66 -5.79 -0.63
CA ILE A 85 -1.23 -6.05 -0.40
C ILE A 85 -0.88 -7.54 -0.44
N PHE A 86 -1.80 -8.45 -0.13
CA PHE A 86 -1.50 -9.88 -0.04
C PHE A 86 -2.22 -10.75 -1.08
N SER A 87 -3.31 -10.28 -1.69
CA SER A 87 -4.06 -11.09 -2.67
C SER A 87 -3.85 -10.69 -4.13
N HIS A 88 -3.28 -9.51 -4.42
CA HIS A 88 -3.02 -8.96 -5.77
C HIS A 88 -3.92 -9.49 -6.89
N PRO A 89 -5.24 -9.28 -6.80
CA PRO A 89 -6.14 -9.82 -7.80
C PRO A 89 -5.92 -9.07 -9.12
N ARG A 90 -5.42 -9.79 -10.12
CA ARG A 90 -5.34 -9.30 -11.48
C ARG A 90 -6.69 -9.47 -12.16
N ALA A 91 -7.15 -8.41 -12.82
CA ALA A 91 -8.40 -8.43 -13.56
C ALA A 91 -8.25 -9.26 -14.84
N ARG A 92 -9.39 -9.77 -15.32
CA ARG A 92 -9.55 -10.38 -16.63
C ARG A 92 -10.25 -9.38 -17.55
N LEU A 93 -10.08 -9.53 -18.86
CA LEU A 93 -10.81 -8.70 -19.84
C LEU A 93 -12.34 -8.76 -19.66
N ALA A 94 -12.85 -9.92 -19.21
CA ALA A 94 -14.27 -10.11 -18.93
C ALA A 94 -14.80 -9.32 -17.73
N ASP A 95 -13.93 -8.85 -16.83
CA ASP A 95 -14.34 -8.03 -15.68
C ASP A 95 -14.63 -6.57 -16.10
N GLY A 96 -14.24 -6.18 -17.32
CA GLY A 96 -14.50 -4.86 -17.87
C GLY A 96 -13.77 -3.74 -17.13
N PHE A 97 -14.30 -2.52 -17.24
CA PHE A 97 -13.76 -1.32 -16.62
C PHE A 97 -14.83 -0.63 -15.78
N VAL A 98 -14.42 -0.05 -14.67
CA VAL A 98 -15.19 0.97 -13.97
C VAL A 98 -14.74 2.35 -14.45
N LEU A 99 -15.72 3.18 -14.81
CA LEU A 99 -15.51 4.58 -15.17
C LEU A 99 -16.07 5.46 -14.06
N VAL A 100 -15.26 6.42 -13.63
CA VAL A 100 -15.65 7.46 -12.68
C VAL A 100 -15.75 8.76 -13.45
N VAL A 101 -16.97 9.25 -13.61
CA VAL A 101 -17.26 10.53 -14.24
C VAL A 101 -17.69 11.48 -13.15
N PHE A 102 -17.07 12.64 -13.04
CA PHE A 102 -17.46 13.60 -12.02
C PHE A 102 -17.60 15.02 -12.57
N SER A 103 -18.53 15.76 -11.98
CA SER A 103 -18.75 17.18 -12.25
C SER A 103 -18.82 17.91 -10.92
N ILE A 104 -17.67 18.41 -10.48
CA ILE A 104 -17.54 19.18 -9.23
C ILE A 104 -17.39 20.67 -9.60
N PRO A 105 -18.28 21.56 -9.11
CA PRO A 105 -18.22 23.00 -9.40
C PRO A 105 -16.86 23.62 -9.09
N GLU A 106 -16.47 24.68 -9.80
CA GLU A 106 -15.18 25.35 -9.58
C GLU A 106 -15.04 25.93 -8.17
N SER A 107 -16.16 26.34 -7.56
CA SER A 107 -16.21 26.78 -6.17
C SER A 107 -15.75 25.70 -5.17
N GLU A 108 -15.78 24.43 -5.56
CA GLU A 108 -15.36 23.28 -4.74
C GLU A 108 -14.08 22.62 -5.27
N ARG A 109 -13.18 23.40 -5.89
CA ARG A 109 -11.92 22.90 -6.47
C ARG A 109 -11.10 22.01 -5.54
N ASP A 110 -11.10 22.26 -4.23
CA ASP A 110 -10.37 21.46 -3.25
C ASP A 110 -10.91 20.03 -3.15
N ARG A 111 -12.24 19.86 -3.21
CA ARG A 111 -12.89 18.53 -3.26
C ARG A 111 -12.53 17.80 -4.56
N ARG A 112 -12.50 18.51 -5.68
CA ARG A 112 -12.09 17.96 -6.98
C ARG A 112 -10.64 17.51 -6.95
N HIS A 113 -9.74 18.32 -6.40
CA HIS A 113 -8.33 17.96 -6.25
C HIS A 113 -8.16 16.74 -5.32
N ALA A 114 -8.89 16.70 -4.22
CA ALA A 114 -8.90 15.55 -3.31
C ALA A 114 -9.35 14.27 -4.03
N LEU A 115 -10.48 14.30 -4.75
CA LEU A 115 -11.00 13.14 -5.48
C LEU A 115 -9.98 12.63 -6.52
N ARG A 116 -9.38 13.54 -7.29
CA ARG A 116 -8.34 13.17 -8.27
C ARG A 116 -7.11 12.53 -7.61
N SER A 117 -6.66 13.08 -6.47
CA SER A 117 -5.55 12.50 -5.71
C SER A 117 -5.90 11.09 -5.24
N THR A 118 -7.09 10.92 -4.65
CA THR A 118 -7.55 9.62 -4.14
C THR A 118 -7.72 8.59 -5.24
N LEU A 119 -8.28 8.95 -6.40
CA LEU A 119 -8.41 8.03 -7.54
C LEU A 119 -7.03 7.60 -8.07
N GLY A 120 -6.07 8.53 -8.19
CA GLY A 120 -4.70 8.21 -8.56
C GLY A 120 -4.00 7.32 -7.53
N GLU A 121 -4.21 7.55 -6.24
CA GLU A 121 -3.74 6.69 -5.14
C GLU A 121 -4.43 5.32 -5.15
N MET A 122 -5.59 5.19 -5.78
CA MET A 122 -6.28 3.92 -5.99
C MET A 122 -5.85 3.20 -7.26
N GLY A 123 -4.98 3.79 -8.09
CA GLY A 123 -4.47 3.20 -9.34
C GLY A 123 -5.35 3.47 -10.56
N PHE A 124 -6.31 4.38 -10.45
CA PHE A 124 -7.13 4.77 -11.60
C PHE A 124 -6.28 5.54 -12.61
N GLY A 125 -6.49 5.22 -13.89
CA GLY A 125 -5.94 5.97 -15.02
C GLY A 125 -6.86 7.12 -15.41
N THR A 126 -6.37 8.01 -16.27
CA THR A 126 -7.16 9.13 -16.81
C THR A 126 -7.51 8.85 -18.28
N ALA A 127 -8.76 8.49 -18.54
CA ALA A 127 -9.23 8.23 -19.91
C ALA A 127 -9.48 9.54 -20.70
N ALA A 128 -9.94 10.57 -20.00
CA ALA A 128 -10.17 11.92 -20.54
C ALA A 128 -10.23 12.93 -19.38
N PRO A 129 -10.20 14.25 -19.64
CA PRO A 129 -10.44 15.25 -18.60
C PRO A 129 -11.78 14.99 -17.86
N GLY A 130 -11.70 14.66 -16.57
CA GLY A 130 -12.88 14.37 -15.74
C GLY A 130 -13.41 12.93 -15.84
N VAL A 131 -12.76 12.06 -16.61
CA VAL A 131 -13.11 10.64 -16.75
C VAL A 131 -11.93 9.78 -16.30
N TRP A 132 -12.12 9.06 -15.19
CA TRP A 132 -11.14 8.13 -14.66
C TRP A 132 -11.57 6.69 -14.93
N VAL A 133 -10.60 5.81 -15.10
CA VAL A 133 -10.83 4.42 -15.49
C VAL A 133 -10.00 3.48 -14.62
N ALA A 134 -10.56 2.33 -14.27
CA ALA A 134 -9.88 1.22 -13.63
C ALA A 134 -10.51 -0.11 -14.06
N PRO A 135 -9.83 -1.26 -13.86
CA PRO A 135 -10.48 -2.55 -13.99
C PRO A 135 -11.76 -2.65 -13.15
N GLY A 136 -12.79 -3.31 -13.67
CA GLY A 136 -14.11 -3.40 -13.03
C GLY A 136 -14.08 -4.06 -11.65
N THR A 137 -13.04 -4.82 -11.33
CA THR A 137 -12.78 -5.39 -10.00
C THR A 137 -12.64 -4.31 -8.90
N LEU A 138 -12.31 -3.07 -9.26
CA LEU A 138 -12.18 -1.94 -8.33
C LEU A 138 -13.50 -1.19 -8.07
N HIS A 139 -14.64 -1.61 -8.64
CA HIS A 139 -15.88 -0.83 -8.54
C HIS A 139 -16.36 -0.63 -7.10
N GLU A 140 -16.42 -1.71 -6.30
CA GLU A 140 -16.85 -1.66 -4.89
C GLU A 140 -15.99 -0.69 -4.08
N HIS A 141 -14.68 -0.66 -4.39
CA HIS A 141 -13.76 0.24 -3.73
C HIS A 141 -14.00 1.69 -4.13
N ALA A 142 -14.29 1.96 -5.41
CA ALA A 142 -14.63 3.29 -5.89
C ALA A 142 -15.92 3.83 -5.22
N VAL A 143 -16.96 3.00 -5.12
CA VAL A 143 -18.22 3.34 -4.44
C VAL A 143 -17.95 3.76 -3.00
N ARG A 144 -17.31 2.88 -2.20
CA ARG A 144 -17.02 3.16 -0.79
C ARG A 144 -16.16 4.41 -0.60
N THR A 145 -15.22 4.67 -1.51
CA THR A 145 -14.38 5.87 -1.46
C THR A 145 -15.22 7.13 -1.69
N VAL A 146 -16.04 7.16 -2.74
CA VAL A 146 -16.89 8.31 -3.07
C VAL A 146 -17.90 8.61 -1.94
N GLU A 147 -18.49 7.57 -1.35
CA GLU A 147 -19.36 7.68 -0.18
C GLU A 147 -18.64 8.29 1.02
N ARG A 148 -17.45 7.78 1.36
CA ARG A 148 -16.63 8.26 2.48
C ARG A 148 -16.21 9.72 2.32
N MET A 149 -16.00 10.16 1.08
CA MET A 149 -15.70 11.54 0.75
C MET A 149 -16.93 12.45 0.71
N GLY A 150 -18.15 11.89 0.76
CA GLY A 150 -19.40 12.63 0.67
C GLY A 150 -19.62 13.25 -0.71
N LEU A 151 -19.14 12.60 -1.78
CA LEU A 151 -19.17 13.13 -3.15
C LEU A 151 -20.19 12.43 -4.06
N THR A 152 -21.09 11.62 -3.50
CA THR A 152 -22.08 10.84 -4.28
C THR A 152 -22.98 11.70 -5.16
N GLY A 153 -23.26 12.95 -4.79
CA GLY A 153 -24.03 13.89 -5.61
C GLY A 153 -23.28 14.50 -6.79
N TYR A 154 -21.97 14.26 -6.91
CA TYR A 154 -21.10 14.85 -7.95
C TYR A 154 -20.49 13.81 -8.89
N VAL A 155 -20.70 12.52 -8.62
CA VAL A 155 -19.98 11.41 -9.25
C VAL A 155 -20.97 10.38 -9.78
N ASP A 156 -20.82 10.02 -11.05
CA ASP A 156 -21.47 8.88 -11.68
C ASP A 156 -20.44 7.77 -11.91
N LEU A 157 -20.84 6.53 -11.61
CA LEU A 157 -20.03 5.32 -11.80
C LEU A 157 -20.67 4.42 -12.86
N PHE A 158 -19.87 3.98 -13.83
CA PHE A 158 -20.32 3.07 -14.87
C PHE A 158 -19.45 1.82 -14.91
N ILE A 159 -20.07 0.67 -15.17
CA ILE A 159 -19.35 -0.53 -15.57
C ILE A 159 -19.49 -0.68 -17.08
N ALA A 160 -18.37 -0.74 -17.77
CA ALA A 160 -18.34 -0.70 -19.22
C ALA A 160 -17.30 -1.68 -19.78
N HIS A 161 -17.48 -2.06 -21.04
CA HIS A 161 -16.46 -2.73 -21.82
C HIS A 161 -16.04 -1.81 -22.95
N HIS A 162 -14.74 -1.77 -23.23
CA HIS A 162 -14.25 -1.18 -24.47
C HIS A 162 -14.77 -2.02 -25.64
N ARG A 163 -15.55 -1.42 -26.55
CA ARG A 163 -16.18 -2.14 -27.66
C ARG A 163 -15.58 -1.84 -29.02
N ALA A 164 -15.12 -0.62 -29.25
CA ALA A 164 -14.70 -0.19 -30.57
C ALA A 164 -13.75 1.02 -30.52
N PHE A 165 -13.06 1.19 -31.66
CA PHE A 165 -12.11 2.23 -32.03
C PHE A 165 -10.77 2.20 -31.28
N GLY A 166 -9.70 1.86 -32.03
CA GLY A 166 -8.34 1.73 -31.50
C GLY A 166 -8.07 0.37 -30.84
N ASP A 167 -6.79 0.03 -30.69
CA ASP A 167 -6.38 -1.11 -29.89
C ASP A 167 -6.51 -0.77 -28.41
N LEU A 168 -7.11 -1.67 -27.63
CA LEU A 168 -7.27 -1.48 -26.19
C LEU A 168 -5.90 -1.42 -25.49
N ARG A 169 -4.88 -2.12 -25.99
CA ARG A 169 -3.52 -2.04 -25.42
C ARG A 169 -2.93 -0.63 -25.56
N GLU A 170 -3.09 0.00 -26.72
CA GLU A 170 -2.66 1.38 -26.95
C GLU A 170 -3.39 2.34 -26.01
N ARG A 171 -4.71 2.18 -25.84
CA ARG A 171 -5.51 2.99 -24.93
C ARG A 171 -5.08 2.85 -23.47
N VAL A 172 -4.79 1.63 -23.03
CA VAL A 172 -4.29 1.39 -21.66
C VAL A 172 -2.96 2.10 -21.45
N ALA A 173 -2.04 2.08 -22.41
CA ALA A 173 -0.79 2.82 -22.32
C ALA A 173 -0.98 4.36 -22.32
N GLU A 174 -2.08 4.89 -22.86
CA GLU A 174 -2.43 6.30 -22.77
C GLU A 174 -3.08 6.68 -21.42
N TRP A 175 -3.87 5.76 -20.84
CA TRP A 175 -4.62 6.03 -19.61
C TRP A 175 -3.77 5.87 -18.35
N TRP A 176 -2.75 5.02 -18.40
CA TRP A 176 -1.80 4.78 -17.31
C TRP A 176 -0.37 5.06 -17.75
N ASP A 177 0.42 5.59 -16.81
CA ASP A 177 1.86 5.68 -16.94
C ASP A 177 2.49 4.30 -16.60
N LEU A 178 2.43 3.39 -17.57
CA LEU A 178 2.93 2.01 -17.41
C LEU A 178 4.44 1.99 -17.20
N ASP A 179 5.18 2.91 -17.81
CA ASP A 179 6.63 3.03 -17.65
C ASP A 179 7.00 3.42 -16.21
N ALA A 180 6.25 4.35 -15.61
CA ALA A 180 6.46 4.70 -14.20
C ALA A 180 6.16 3.51 -13.27
N ILE A 181 5.08 2.77 -13.52
CA ILE A 181 4.74 1.58 -12.73
C ILE A 181 5.81 0.50 -12.89
N GLU A 182 6.29 0.26 -14.12
CA GLU A 182 7.37 -0.70 -14.41
C GLU A 182 8.66 -0.31 -13.69
N SER A 183 9.02 0.97 -13.71
CA SER A 183 10.19 1.50 -13.00
C SER A 183 10.09 1.24 -11.49
N GLU A 184 8.93 1.51 -10.87
CA GLU A 184 8.70 1.26 -9.44
C GLU A 184 8.84 -0.25 -9.10
N TYR A 185 8.34 -1.15 -9.94
CA TYR A 185 8.53 -2.59 -9.77
C TYR A 185 9.99 -3.01 -9.96
N ASN A 186 10.70 -2.44 -10.93
CA ASN A 186 12.10 -2.74 -11.17
C ASN A 186 12.97 -2.29 -9.98
N GLU A 187 12.71 -1.12 -9.39
CA GLU A 187 13.37 -0.68 -8.16
C GLU A 187 13.18 -1.69 -7.02
N PHE A 188 11.96 -2.19 -6.83
CA PHE A 188 11.65 -3.22 -5.84
C PHE A 188 12.45 -4.51 -6.10
N VAL A 189 12.43 -5.03 -7.34
CA VAL A 189 13.17 -6.24 -7.71
C VAL A 189 14.67 -6.06 -7.48
N CYS A 190 15.25 -4.95 -7.95
CA CYS A 190 16.66 -4.64 -7.77
C CYS A 190 17.07 -4.63 -6.30
N ARG A 191 16.22 -4.11 -5.42
CA ARG A 191 16.50 -3.97 -3.99
C ARG A 191 16.42 -5.29 -3.23
N PHE A 192 15.47 -6.16 -3.57
CA PHE A 192 15.15 -7.34 -2.76
C PHE A 192 15.55 -8.68 -3.39
N GLN A 193 15.99 -8.72 -4.64
CA GLN A 193 16.38 -9.98 -5.31
C GLN A 193 17.47 -10.79 -4.57
N ASP A 194 18.39 -10.14 -3.85
CA ASP A 194 19.44 -10.82 -3.08
C ASP A 194 19.06 -11.12 -1.62
N ALA A 195 17.84 -10.78 -1.19
CA ALA A 195 17.35 -11.03 0.16
C ALA A 195 17.44 -12.51 0.59
N PRO A 196 17.17 -13.53 -0.25
CA PRO A 196 17.30 -14.93 0.15
C PRO A 196 18.74 -15.30 0.52
N LYS A 197 19.73 -14.79 -0.23
CA LYS A 197 21.16 -15.02 0.06
C LYS A 197 21.57 -14.35 1.37
N ARG A 198 21.12 -13.11 1.59
CA ARG A 198 21.39 -12.35 2.83
C ARG A 198 20.81 -13.07 4.05
N PHE A 199 19.59 -13.58 3.94
CA PHE A 199 18.95 -14.34 5.01
C PHE A 199 19.64 -15.68 5.27
N ALA A 200 20.03 -16.42 4.23
CA ALA A 200 20.75 -17.69 4.39
C ALA A 200 22.13 -17.55 5.06
N ALA A 201 22.78 -16.39 4.92
CA ALA A 201 24.06 -16.09 5.56
C ALA A 201 23.93 -15.45 6.96
N ALA A 202 22.70 -15.28 7.47
CA ALA A 202 22.45 -14.56 8.72
C ALA A 202 22.94 -15.34 9.96
N ALA A 203 23.61 -14.64 10.88
CA ALA A 203 23.94 -15.19 12.20
C ALA A 203 22.72 -15.22 13.13
N ASP A 204 21.84 -14.23 13.04
CA ASP A 204 20.54 -14.16 13.72
C ASP A 204 19.43 -14.13 12.67
N GLY A 205 18.93 -15.31 12.33
CA GLY A 205 17.88 -15.48 11.32
C GLY A 205 16.65 -14.61 11.60
N PRO A 206 15.98 -14.73 12.77
CA PRO A 206 14.82 -13.91 13.11
C PRO A 206 15.05 -12.40 12.98
N LYS A 207 16.18 -11.89 13.50
CA LYS A 207 16.50 -10.47 13.41
C LYS A 207 16.70 -10.04 11.96
N THR A 208 17.55 -10.73 11.20
CA THR A 208 17.80 -10.40 9.79
C THR A 208 16.53 -10.51 8.93
N ALA A 209 15.66 -11.48 9.22
CA ALA A 209 14.37 -11.57 8.55
C ALA A 209 13.51 -10.34 8.82
N PHE A 210 13.47 -9.84 10.05
CA PHE A 210 12.77 -8.61 10.40
C PHE A 210 13.35 -7.38 9.67
N GLU A 211 14.69 -7.26 9.66
CA GLU A 211 15.43 -6.17 9.01
C GLU A 211 15.15 -6.08 7.50
N ILE A 212 14.85 -7.22 6.86
CA ILE A 212 14.49 -7.28 5.44
C ILE A 212 12.98 -7.11 5.23
N TYR A 213 12.16 -7.85 5.99
CA TYR A 213 10.74 -7.98 5.75
C TYR A 213 9.97 -6.68 5.96
N VAL A 214 10.29 -5.91 7.01
CA VAL A 214 9.57 -4.67 7.31
C VAL A 214 9.79 -3.59 6.23
N PRO A 215 11.04 -3.30 5.79
CA PRO A 215 11.28 -2.42 4.65
C PRO A 215 10.63 -2.95 3.35
N MET A 216 10.80 -4.25 3.05
CA MET A 216 10.23 -4.87 1.86
C MET A 216 8.72 -4.68 1.79
N LEU A 217 7.99 -5.02 2.86
CA LEU A 217 6.54 -4.85 2.89
C LEU A 217 6.14 -3.37 2.82
N THR A 218 6.94 -2.46 3.38
CA THR A 218 6.67 -1.02 3.38
C THR A 218 6.85 -0.37 1.99
N GLU A 219 7.74 -0.92 1.17
CA GLU A 219 7.85 -0.55 -0.24
C GLU A 219 6.78 -1.22 -1.07
N TRP A 220 6.66 -2.55 -0.92
CA TRP A 220 5.69 -3.36 -1.64
C TRP A 220 4.28 -2.79 -1.52
N ARG A 221 3.81 -2.45 -0.32
CA ARG A 221 2.44 -1.97 -0.07
C ARG A 221 2.00 -0.75 -0.89
N ARG A 222 2.90 -0.04 -1.56
CA ARG A 222 2.57 1.09 -2.44
C ARG A 222 2.29 0.64 -3.87
N LEU A 223 2.98 -0.39 -4.34
CA LEU A 223 2.91 -0.87 -5.72
C LEU A 223 1.49 -1.35 -6.08
N PRO A 224 0.79 -2.15 -5.24
CA PRO A 224 -0.57 -2.58 -5.54
C PRO A 224 -1.56 -1.43 -5.61
N TYR A 225 -1.27 -0.29 -4.98
CA TYR A 225 -2.09 0.91 -5.06
C TYR A 225 -1.85 1.71 -6.33
N ARG A 226 -0.65 1.62 -6.91
CA ARG A 226 -0.24 2.27 -8.15
C ARG A 226 -0.64 1.45 -9.37
N ASP A 227 -0.47 0.13 -9.30
CA ASP A 227 -0.93 -0.83 -10.29
C ASP A 227 -2.37 -1.28 -9.95
N PRO A 228 -3.37 -0.98 -10.81
CA PRO A 228 -4.74 -1.38 -10.54
C PRO A 228 -5.03 -2.87 -10.84
N GLY A 229 -4.02 -3.66 -11.22
CA GLY A 229 -4.16 -5.07 -11.55
C GLY A 229 -4.72 -5.27 -12.95
N LEU A 230 -4.13 -4.60 -13.95
CA LEU A 230 -4.56 -4.71 -15.35
C LEU A 230 -4.41 -6.16 -15.88
N PRO A 231 -5.32 -6.61 -16.78
CA PRO A 231 -5.15 -7.88 -17.49
C PRO A 231 -3.79 -7.96 -18.19
N PHE A 232 -3.11 -9.10 -18.07
CA PHE A 232 -1.77 -9.28 -18.64
C PHE A 232 -1.74 -9.05 -20.16
N GLU A 233 -2.83 -9.37 -20.86
CA GLU A 233 -2.93 -9.20 -22.31
C GLU A 233 -2.87 -7.73 -22.74
N LEU A 234 -3.13 -6.79 -21.82
CA LEU A 234 -3.10 -5.35 -22.05
C LEU A 234 -1.77 -4.70 -21.64
N LEU A 235 -0.84 -5.47 -21.08
CA LEU A 235 0.45 -4.97 -20.63
C LEU A 235 1.55 -5.16 -21.70
N PRO A 236 2.65 -4.39 -21.62
CA PRO A 236 3.81 -4.59 -22.45
C PRO A 236 4.39 -6.00 -22.34
N GLU A 237 5.01 -6.47 -23.42
CA GLU A 237 5.77 -7.72 -23.38
C GLU A 237 6.94 -7.60 -22.41
N GLY A 238 7.15 -8.62 -21.57
CA GLY A 238 8.22 -8.61 -20.57
C GLY A 238 7.90 -7.87 -19.26
N TRP A 239 6.63 -7.49 -19.03
CA TRP A 239 6.18 -6.76 -17.84
C TRP A 239 6.79 -7.28 -16.53
N ILE A 240 7.64 -6.45 -15.91
CA ILE A 240 8.42 -6.81 -14.73
C ILE A 240 7.55 -7.04 -13.48
N GLY A 241 6.32 -6.52 -13.45
CA GLY A 241 5.42 -6.65 -12.31
C GLY A 241 5.17 -8.11 -11.92
N SER A 242 5.08 -9.02 -12.90
CA SER A 242 4.96 -10.47 -12.64
C SER A 242 6.14 -11.05 -11.86
N ARG A 243 7.36 -10.61 -12.19
CA ARG A 243 8.58 -11.00 -11.47
C ARG A 243 8.61 -10.40 -10.06
N ALA A 244 8.17 -9.17 -9.91
CA ALA A 244 8.10 -8.50 -8.61
C ALA A 244 7.06 -9.16 -7.69
N GLU A 245 5.89 -9.53 -8.21
CA GLU A 245 4.84 -10.29 -7.51
C GLU A 245 5.36 -11.64 -7.01
N ASN A 246 6.04 -12.41 -7.88
CA ASN A 246 6.64 -13.69 -7.50
C ASN A 246 7.73 -13.52 -6.44
N LEU A 247 8.63 -12.54 -6.62
CA LEU A 247 9.67 -12.25 -5.63
C LEU A 247 9.07 -11.87 -4.27
N PHE A 248 8.03 -11.03 -4.25
CA PHE A 248 7.34 -10.67 -3.01
C PHE A 248 6.72 -11.90 -2.34
N ALA A 249 6.02 -12.75 -3.10
CA ALA A 249 5.40 -13.96 -2.57
C ALA A 249 6.44 -14.92 -1.96
N ASP A 250 7.55 -15.15 -2.64
CA ASP A 250 8.64 -16.01 -2.17
C ASP A 250 9.27 -15.46 -0.89
N LEU A 251 9.56 -14.15 -0.85
CA LEU A 251 10.15 -13.49 0.31
C LEU A 251 9.19 -13.40 1.48
N ASP A 252 7.90 -13.18 1.22
CA ASP A 252 6.88 -13.19 2.26
C ASP A 252 6.75 -14.58 2.90
N ALA A 253 6.70 -15.63 2.11
CA ALA A 253 6.71 -17.00 2.60
C ALA A 253 7.98 -17.34 3.42
N LEU A 254 9.14 -16.85 2.98
CA LEU A 254 10.43 -17.09 3.63
C LEU A 254 10.60 -16.31 4.95
N LEU A 255 10.24 -15.02 4.96
CA LEU A 255 10.68 -14.08 6.00
C LEU A 255 9.59 -13.73 7.02
N ARG A 256 8.30 -13.83 6.67
CA ARG A 256 7.19 -13.35 7.52
C ARG A 256 7.23 -13.95 8.92
N ARG A 257 7.39 -15.28 9.02
CA ARG A 257 7.39 -15.98 10.31
C ARG A 257 8.62 -15.64 11.16
N PRO A 258 9.88 -15.79 10.68
CA PRO A 258 11.04 -15.41 11.48
C PRO A 258 11.05 -13.93 11.87
N ALA A 259 10.60 -13.03 10.98
CA ALA A 259 10.46 -11.61 11.29
C ALA A 259 9.47 -11.37 12.45
N ARG A 260 8.35 -12.10 12.46
CA ARG A 260 7.38 -12.06 13.57
C ARG A 260 7.98 -12.56 14.88
N GLU A 261 8.78 -13.63 14.85
CA GLU A 261 9.44 -14.17 16.05
C GLU A 261 10.39 -13.13 16.71
N HIS A 262 11.14 -12.36 15.93
CA HIS A 262 11.94 -11.24 16.45
C HIS A 262 11.07 -10.11 16.99
N ALA A 263 10.02 -9.73 16.24
CA ALA A 263 9.14 -8.64 16.62
C ALA A 263 8.46 -8.88 17.98
N ILE A 264 7.85 -10.06 18.16
CA ILE A 264 7.15 -10.42 19.40
C ILE A 264 8.12 -10.46 20.59
N ARG A 265 9.29 -11.07 20.41
CA ARG A 265 10.33 -11.10 21.45
C ARG A 265 10.74 -9.70 21.90
N THR A 266 10.80 -8.76 20.98
CA THR A 266 11.13 -7.36 21.25
C THR A 266 9.97 -6.57 21.87
N ILE A 267 8.73 -6.91 21.53
CA ILE A 267 7.54 -6.28 22.10
C ILE A 267 7.34 -6.70 23.57
N HIS A 268 7.67 -7.95 23.91
CA HIS A 268 7.51 -8.50 25.26
C HIS A 268 8.79 -8.46 26.12
N SER A 269 9.89 -7.89 25.62
CA SER A 269 11.13 -7.65 26.40
C SER A 269 11.05 -6.38 27.23
#